data_AF-A0A2S2PP09-F1
#
_entry.id   AF-A0A2S2PP09-F1
#
_cell.length_a   1.000
_cell.length_b   1.000
_cell.length_c   1.000
_cell.angle_alpha   90.00
_cell.angle_beta   90.00
_cell.angle_gamma   90.00
#
_symmetry.space_group_name_H-M   'P 1'
#
loop_
_entity.id
_entity.type
_entity.pdbx_description
1 polymer ?
#
loop_
_entity_poly.entity_id
_entity_poly.type
_entity_poly.pdbx_seq_one_letter_code
_entity_poly.pdbx_strand_id
1 'polypeptide(L)'
;MDNLVPILEQMGIGNMFKGNVDLSALTGNANDVTIDDAVHKAKISVDEEGTIAAAATAFIMSRSSRPVEPFKFRCNHPFIYFIFDKVTGSVLFMGVYNSPKSN
;
A
#
# COMPACT_ATOMS: atom_id res chain seq x y z
N MET A 1 -0.98 -7.27 -14.70
CA MET A 1 -1.66 -7.83 -13.52
C MET A 1 -0.63 -8.75 -12.93
N ASP A 2 -0.21 -8.49 -11.71
CA ASP A 2 0.96 -9.19 -11.16
C ASP A 2 0.49 -10.53 -10.60
N ASN A 3 1.15 -11.59 -11.07
CA ASN A 3 0.91 -12.93 -10.61
C ASN A 3 1.63 -13.13 -9.28
N LEU A 4 0.87 -13.48 -8.24
CA LEU A 4 1.36 -13.68 -6.88
C LEU A 4 1.88 -15.09 -6.62
N VAL A 5 1.59 -16.08 -7.48
CA VAL A 5 1.98 -17.49 -7.29
C VAL A 5 3.46 -17.63 -6.96
N PRO A 6 4.43 -17.03 -7.69
CA PRO A 6 5.86 -17.20 -7.39
C PRO A 6 6.24 -16.66 -5.99
N ILE A 7 5.61 -15.56 -5.56
CA ILE A 7 5.89 -14.94 -4.26
C ILE A 7 5.25 -15.78 -3.15
N LEU A 8 4.01 -16.23 -3.33
CA LEU A 8 3.31 -17.08 -2.38
C LEU A 8 3.99 -18.44 -2.21
N GLU A 9 4.56 -18.99 -3.28
CA GLU A 9 5.41 -20.19 -3.22
C GLU A 9 6.64 -19.96 -2.33
N GLN A 10 7.36 -18.84 -2.52
CA GLN A 10 8.50 -18.46 -1.69
C GLN A 10 8.12 -18.22 -0.22
N MET A 11 6.89 -17.77 0.03
CA MET A 11 6.34 -17.59 1.38
C MET A 11 5.86 -18.91 2.03
N GLY A 12 5.98 -20.05 1.35
CA GLY A 12 5.59 -21.36 1.87
C GLY A 12 4.15 -21.78 1.57
N ILE A 13 3.40 -21.01 0.77
CA ILE A 13 2.00 -21.25 0.40
C ILE A 13 1.90 -22.08 -0.91
N GLY A 14 3.03 -22.53 -1.47
CA GLY A 14 3.08 -23.18 -2.78
C GLY A 14 2.26 -24.46 -2.94
N ASN A 15 1.98 -25.18 -1.85
CA ASN A 15 1.15 -26.39 -1.93
C ASN A 15 -0.30 -26.10 -2.36
N MET A 16 -0.79 -24.87 -2.17
CA MET A 16 -2.12 -24.47 -2.64
C MET A 16 -2.27 -24.54 -4.16
N PHE A 17 -1.19 -24.41 -4.92
CA PHE A 17 -1.20 -24.33 -6.39
C PHE A 17 -0.83 -25.65 -7.08
N LYS A 18 -0.55 -26.73 -6.32
CA LYS A 18 -0.05 -28.01 -6.85
C LYS A 18 -1.13 -29.04 -7.17
N GLY A 19 -2.41 -28.65 -7.12
CA GLY A 19 -3.55 -29.47 -7.52
C GLY A 19 -3.97 -30.58 -6.54
N ASN A 20 -3.28 -30.72 -5.41
CA ASN A 20 -3.55 -31.71 -4.37
C ASN A 20 -3.95 -31.09 -3.02
N VAL A 21 -4.46 -29.86 -3.06
CA VAL A 21 -4.99 -29.17 -1.88
C VAL A 21 -6.42 -29.62 -1.62
N ASP A 22 -6.71 -30.03 -0.38
CA ASP A 22 -8.06 -30.39 0.01
C ASP A 22 -8.89 -29.12 0.26
N LEU A 23 -9.77 -28.80 -0.69
CA LEU A 23 -10.74 -27.70 -0.60
C LEU A 23 -12.15 -28.19 -0.29
N SER A 24 -12.32 -29.43 0.20
CA SER A 24 -13.63 -30.02 0.50
C SER A 24 -14.45 -29.21 1.51
N ALA A 25 -13.81 -28.45 2.41
CA ALA A 25 -14.49 -27.53 3.31
C ALA A 25 -15.23 -26.39 2.58
N LEU A 26 -14.80 -26.04 1.37
CA LEU A 26 -15.40 -25.03 0.52
C LEU A 26 -16.36 -25.64 -0.51
N THR A 27 -16.01 -26.78 -1.10
CA THR A 27 -16.72 -27.38 -2.25
C THR A 27 -17.60 -28.57 -1.90
N GLY A 28 -17.45 -29.15 -0.70
CA GLY A 28 -18.08 -30.41 -0.29
C GLY A 28 -17.38 -31.67 -0.83
N ASN A 29 -16.37 -31.53 -1.70
CA ASN A 29 -15.63 -32.64 -2.31
C ASN A 29 -14.16 -32.25 -2.59
N ALA A 30 -13.23 -33.08 -2.14
CA ALA A 30 -11.80 -32.79 -2.15
C ALA A 30 -11.17 -32.66 -3.55
N ASN A 31 -11.82 -33.20 -4.59
CA ASN A 31 -11.22 -33.30 -5.93
C ASN A 31 -11.86 -32.38 -6.98
N ASP A 32 -12.79 -31.50 -6.59
CA ASP A 32 -13.59 -30.74 -7.56
C ASP A 32 -12.93 -29.43 -8.01
N VAL A 33 -12.01 -28.86 -7.22
CA VAL A 33 -11.45 -27.53 -7.48
C VAL A 33 -9.96 -27.50 -7.16
N THR A 34 -9.22 -26.80 -8.02
CA THR A 34 -7.81 -26.46 -7.81
C THR A 34 -7.63 -24.95 -7.95
N ILE A 35 -6.54 -24.40 -7.42
CA ILE A 35 -6.21 -22.98 -7.53
C ILE A 35 -5.08 -22.85 -8.54
N ASP A 36 -5.38 -22.27 -9.70
CA ASP A 36 -4.42 -22.14 -10.79
C ASP A 36 -3.58 -20.86 -10.71
N ASP A 37 -4.19 -19.75 -10.28
CA ASP A 37 -3.53 -18.44 -10.26
C ASP A 37 -4.05 -17.55 -9.12
N ALA A 38 -3.22 -16.59 -8.71
CA ALA A 38 -3.54 -15.56 -7.74
C ALA A 38 -3.08 -14.21 -8.27
N VAL A 39 -4.03 -13.33 -8.59
CA VAL A 39 -3.75 -12.03 -9.19
C VAL A 39 -4.12 -10.91 -8.24
N HIS A 40 -3.22 -9.93 -8.08
CA HIS A 40 -3.48 -8.71 -7.33
C HIS A 40 -3.20 -7.47 -8.17
N LYS A 41 -4.03 -6.44 -8.01
CA LYS A 41 -3.88 -5.14 -8.66
C LYS A 41 -4.32 -4.05 -7.71
N ALA A 42 -3.40 -3.13 -7.42
CA ALA A 42 -3.67 -1.94 -6.62
C ALA A 42 -3.40 -0.67 -7.44
N LYS A 43 -4.15 0.40 -7.18
CA LYS A 43 -3.92 1.73 -7.72
C LYS A 43 -4.00 2.74 -6.59
N ILE A 44 -2.98 3.59 -6.48
CA ILE A 44 -2.94 4.70 -5.53
C ILE A 44 -2.94 5.98 -6.35
N SER A 45 -3.85 6.89 -6.00
CA SER A 45 -3.88 8.26 -6.52
C SER A 45 -3.59 9.19 -5.37
N VAL A 46 -2.61 10.07 -5.53
CA VAL A 46 -2.34 11.14 -4.58
C VAL A 46 -2.62 12.42 -5.34
N ASP A 47 -3.67 13.10 -4.92
CA ASP A 47 -3.94 14.46 -5.33
C ASP A 47 -3.81 15.37 -4.12
N GLU A 48 -3.83 16.65 -4.43
CA GLU A 48 -3.75 17.66 -3.41
C GLU A 48 -5.10 17.72 -2.66
N GLU A 49 -6.25 17.43 -3.28
CA GLU A 49 -7.57 17.50 -2.62
C GLU A 49 -7.69 16.61 -1.38
N GLY A 50 -6.97 15.49 -1.32
CA GLY A 50 -6.88 14.64 -0.14
C GLY A 50 -6.19 15.27 1.09
N THR A 51 -5.49 16.40 0.96
CA THR A 51 -4.81 17.13 2.08
C THR A 51 -4.75 18.67 1.86
N ILE A 52 -5.39 19.23 0.84
CA ILE A 52 -5.58 20.67 0.64
C ILE A 52 -6.77 21.12 1.50
N ALA A 53 -6.49 21.68 2.67
CA ALA A 53 -7.30 22.77 3.24
C ALA A 53 -6.71 23.19 4.59
N ALA A 54 -6.17 22.24 5.36
CA ALA A 54 -5.71 22.50 6.73
C ALA A 54 -4.42 23.36 6.79
N ALA A 55 -3.53 23.25 5.80
CA ALA A 55 -2.27 24.01 5.78
C ALA A 55 -2.35 25.37 5.07
N ALA A 56 -3.36 25.60 4.22
CA ALA A 56 -3.52 26.86 3.49
C ALA A 56 -4.06 28.01 4.37
N THR A 57 -4.68 27.69 5.52
CA THR A 57 -5.35 28.68 6.38
C THR A 57 -4.76 28.70 7.80
N ALA A 58 -3.48 29.04 7.93
CA ALA A 58 -2.94 29.53 9.20
C ALA A 58 -2.29 30.89 8.94
N PHE A 59 -3.06 31.97 9.05
CA PHE A 59 -2.51 33.31 9.20
C PHE A 59 -1.73 33.37 10.52
N ILE A 60 -0.44 33.03 10.48
CA ILE A 60 0.45 33.22 11.63
C ILE A 60 0.85 34.70 11.64
N MET A 61 0.05 35.53 12.31
CA MET A 61 0.52 36.84 12.77
C MET A 61 1.49 36.64 13.94
N SER A 62 2.78 36.44 13.65
CA SER A 62 3.83 36.40 14.67
C SER A 62 4.44 37.80 14.87
N ARG A 63 3.97 38.50 15.91
CA ARG A 63 4.73 39.56 16.57
C ARG A 63 5.70 38.90 17.55
N SER A 64 6.96 38.72 17.17
CA SER A 64 8.16 38.90 18.02
C SER A 64 9.40 38.33 17.32
N SER A 65 10.54 38.94 17.60
CA SER A 65 11.84 38.75 16.98
C SER A 65 12.43 37.37 17.29
N ARG A 66 12.31 36.43 16.34
CA ARG A 66 13.25 35.34 15.97
C ARG A 66 12.52 34.43 14.96
N PRO A 67 12.97 34.32 13.70
CA PRO A 67 12.40 33.32 12.81
C PRO A 67 12.84 31.95 13.31
N VAL A 68 11.93 31.19 13.90
CA VAL A 68 12.09 29.74 13.98
C VAL A 68 11.95 29.27 12.54
N GLU A 69 13.03 28.81 11.91
CA GLU A 69 12.88 28.20 10.58
C GLU A 69 11.92 27.02 10.70
N PRO A 70 10.81 26.99 9.93
CA PRO A 70 9.89 25.87 9.97
C PRO A 70 10.61 24.60 9.48
N PHE A 71 10.27 23.46 10.09
CA PHE A 71 10.76 22.17 9.67
C PHE A 71 10.33 21.89 8.21
N LYS A 72 11.30 21.63 7.33
CA LYS A 72 11.07 21.38 5.90
C LYS A 72 11.16 19.89 5.62
N PHE A 73 10.03 19.25 5.31
CA PHE A 73 9.98 17.88 4.82
C PHE A 73 9.86 17.89 3.30
N ARG A 74 10.80 17.22 2.60
CA ARG A 74 10.85 17.20 1.13
C ARG A 74 11.00 15.76 0.65
N CYS A 75 9.96 15.21 0.02
CA CYS A 75 10.00 13.90 -0.64
C CYS A 75 10.45 14.00 -2.09
N ASN A 76 11.68 14.49 -2.34
CA ASN A 76 12.23 14.71 -3.69
C ASN A 76 13.23 13.63 -4.14
N HIS A 77 13.20 12.46 -3.50
CA HIS A 77 14.02 11.29 -3.79
C HIS A 77 13.22 10.02 -3.43
N PRO A 78 13.70 8.79 -3.70
CA PRO A 78 12.96 7.58 -3.34
C PRO A 78 12.50 7.57 -1.88
N PHE A 79 11.24 7.22 -1.64
CA PHE A 79 10.66 7.14 -0.30
C PHE A 79 9.71 5.95 -0.17
N ILE A 80 9.51 5.50 1.07
CA ILE A 80 8.52 4.47 1.41
C ILE A 80 7.26 5.17 1.91
N TYR A 81 6.10 4.61 1.58
CA TYR A 81 4.82 5.09 2.09
C TYR A 81 4.00 3.95 2.69
N PHE A 82 3.11 4.32 3.62
CA PHE A 82 2.13 3.44 4.25
C PHE A 82 0.79 4.15 4.29
N ILE A 83 -0.26 3.47 3.88
CA ILE A 83 -1.65 3.85 4.14
C ILE A 83 -2.15 2.82 5.14
N PHE A 84 -2.51 3.26 6.34
CA PHE A 84 -2.89 2.37 7.42
C PHE A 84 -4.11 2.90 8.16
N ASP A 85 -4.92 1.98 8.66
CA ASP A 85 -5.99 2.30 9.59
C ASP A 85 -5.40 2.49 10.99
N LYS A 86 -5.61 3.67 11.57
CA LYS A 86 -5.09 4.02 12.90
C LYS A 86 -5.81 3.29 14.04
N VAL A 87 -7.06 2.88 13.84
CA VAL A 87 -7.84 2.22 14.89
C VAL A 87 -7.40 0.76 15.04
N THR A 88 -7.33 0.04 13.92
CA THR A 88 -6.92 -1.38 13.93
C THR A 88 -5.41 -1.57 13.87
N GLY A 89 -4.65 -0.54 13.46
CA GLY A 89 -3.21 -0.64 13.19
C GLY A 89 -2.87 -1.38 11.88
N SER A 90 -3.88 -1.71 11.06
CA SER A 90 -3.70 -2.49 9.84
C SER A 90 -3.08 -1.66 8.72
N VAL A 91 -2.07 -2.20 8.05
CA VAL A 91 -1.51 -1.61 6.83
C VAL A 91 -2.43 -1.97 5.65
N LEU A 92 -3.07 -0.96 5.08
CA LEU A 92 -3.96 -1.09 3.93
C LEU A 92 -3.16 -1.11 2.62
N PHE A 93 -2.14 -0.23 2.53
CA PHE A 93 -1.20 -0.20 1.42
C PHE A 93 0.20 0.12 1.91
N MET A 94 1.21 -0.45 1.26
CA MET A 94 2.60 -0.08 1.44
C MET A 94 3.33 -0.14 0.10
N GLY A 95 4.38 0.64 -0.02
CA GLY A 95 5.22 0.56 -1.21
C GLY A 95 6.37 1.54 -1.18
N VAL A 96 7.19 1.45 -2.22
CA VAL A 96 8.32 2.34 -2.47
C VAL A 96 8.00 3.18 -3.70
N TYR A 97 8.10 4.50 -3.55
CA TYR A 97 8.04 5.44 -4.64
C TYR A 97 9.47 5.75 -5.11
N ASN A 98 9.91 5.10 -6.19
CA ASN A 98 11.32 5.17 -6.63
C ASN A 98 11.64 6.33 -7.58
N SER A 99 10.68 6.81 -8.38
CA SER A 99 10.88 7.96 -9.28
C SER A 99 9.53 8.49 -9.76
N PRO A 100 9.26 9.80 -9.70
CA PRO A 100 8.20 10.39 -10.50
C PRO A 100 8.52 10.19 -11.97
N LYS A 101 7.52 9.85 -12.78
CA LYS A 101 7.68 10.01 -14.23
C LYS A 101 7.81 11.51 -14.49
N SER A 102 8.86 11.91 -15.19
CA SER A 102 8.89 13.20 -15.87
C SER A 102 7.75 13.21 -16.88
N ASN A 103 6.81 14.14 -16.74
CA ASN A 103 5.84 14.45 -17.79
C ASN A 103 6.54 15.01 -19.03
#